data_AF-X1T534-F1
#
_entry.id   AF-X1T534-F1
#
_cell.length_a   1.000
_cell.length_b   1.000
_cell.length_c   1.000
_cell.angle_alpha   90.00
_cell.angle_beta   90.00
_cell.angle_gamma   90.00
#
_symmetry.space_group_name_H-M   'P 1'
#
loop_
_entity.id
_entity.type
_entity.pdbx_description
1 polymer ?
#
loop_
_entity_poly.entity_id
_entity_poly.type
_entity_poly.pdbx_seq_one_letter_code
_entity_poly.pdbx_strand_id
1 'polypeptide(L)'
;EVLPATMEIAAGSSKTITSVTAHYDNSTSAGIALSACTYVSNQTNVTVINGKISVSSSCTASTAIITVNYSEGGVLKYDTVTVTIPAPASGG
;
A
#
# COMPACT_ATOMS: atom_id res chain seq x y z
N GLU A 1 1.63 -3.08 -11.34
CA GLU A 1 1.86 -1.69 -10.93
C GLU A 1 0.83 -1.30 -9.89
N VAL A 2 1.28 -0.64 -8.81
CA VAL A 2 0.41 -0.07 -7.77
C VAL A 2 0.56 1.44 -7.76
N LEU A 3 -0.56 2.16 -7.62
CA LEU A 3 -0.58 3.61 -7.56
C LEU A 3 -1.36 4.14 -6.34
N PRO A 4 -0.82 5.16 -5.65
CA PRO A 4 0.55 5.63 -5.75
C PRO A 4 1.55 4.62 -5.15
N ALA A 5 2.74 4.51 -5.76
CA ALA A 5 3.82 3.64 -5.28
C ALA A 5 4.50 4.19 -4.01
N THR A 6 4.34 5.48 -3.73
CA THR A 6 4.81 6.12 -2.50
C THR A 6 3.73 7.00 -1.89
N MET A 7 3.65 7.06 -0.58
CA MET A 7 2.72 7.90 0.15
C MET A 7 3.35 8.48 1.41
N GLU A 8 2.91 9.66 1.81
CA GLU A 8 3.13 10.16 3.17
C GLU A 8 1.84 10.04 3.99
N ILE A 9 1.90 9.37 5.15
CA ILE A 9 0.75 9.18 6.05
C ILE A 9 1.20 9.44 7.49
N ALA A 10 0.69 10.50 8.11
CA ALA A 10 0.93 10.80 9.51
C ALA A 10 0.35 9.71 10.44
N ALA A 11 0.95 9.52 11.61
CA ALA A 11 0.40 8.64 12.63
C ALA A 11 -1.05 9.03 12.98
N GLY A 12 -1.95 8.04 13.05
CA GLY A 12 -3.38 8.25 13.28
C GLY A 12 -4.17 8.62 12.01
N SER A 13 -3.52 8.70 10.85
CA SER A 13 -4.17 8.99 9.56
C SER A 13 -4.23 7.77 8.64
N SER A 14 -4.96 7.92 7.53
CA SER A 14 -5.07 6.88 6.51
C SER A 14 -5.07 7.46 5.11
N LYS A 15 -4.56 6.70 4.14
CA LYS A 15 -4.68 6.96 2.69
C LYS A 15 -5.00 5.66 1.96
N THR A 16 -5.46 5.77 0.72
CA THR A 16 -5.92 4.61 -0.07
C THR A 16 -5.12 4.50 -1.35
N ILE A 17 -4.74 3.27 -1.69
CA ILE A 17 -4.24 2.91 -3.01
C ILE A 17 -5.37 3.13 -4.01
N THR A 18 -5.12 3.86 -5.10
CA THR A 18 -6.16 4.23 -6.07
C THR A 18 -6.26 3.23 -7.21
N SER A 19 -5.17 2.57 -7.57
CA SER A 19 -5.16 1.59 -8.67
C SER A 19 -4.14 0.48 -8.44
N VAL A 20 -4.49 -0.71 -8.90
CA VAL A 20 -3.55 -1.81 -9.15
C VAL A 20 -3.78 -2.23 -10.60
N THR A 21 -2.73 -2.19 -11.42
CA THR A 21 -2.80 -2.48 -12.85
C THR A 21 -1.81 -3.58 -13.19
N ALA A 22 -2.30 -4.66 -13.80
CA ALA A 22 -1.47 -5.71 -14.37
C ALA A 22 -1.07 -5.32 -15.80
N HIS A 23 0.20 -5.51 -16.16
CA HIS A 23 0.73 -5.28 -17.50
C HIS A 23 1.22 -6.60 -18.08
N TYR A 24 0.84 -6.90 -19.32
CA TYR A 24 1.16 -8.16 -19.99
C TYR A 24 2.14 -7.93 -21.15
N ASP A 25 2.83 -8.99 -21.55
CA ASP A 25 3.84 -8.95 -22.63
C ASP A 25 3.23 -8.64 -24.01
N ASN A 26 1.93 -8.85 -24.20
CA ASN A 26 1.19 -8.46 -25.41
C ASN A 26 0.80 -6.97 -25.44
N SER A 27 1.38 -6.16 -24.55
CA SER A 27 1.13 -4.72 -24.39
C SER A 27 -0.28 -4.35 -23.91
N THR A 28 -1.11 -5.31 -23.49
CA THR A 28 -2.39 -4.99 -22.84
C THR A 28 -2.19 -4.74 -21.33
N SER A 29 -3.21 -4.18 -20.70
CA SER A 29 -3.24 -4.06 -19.24
C SER A 29 -4.66 -4.29 -18.71
N ALA A 30 -4.76 -4.69 -17.45
CA ALA A 30 -6.02 -4.90 -16.76
C ALA A 30 -5.99 -4.26 -15.37
N GLY A 31 -7.11 -3.64 -14.98
CA GLY A 31 -7.30 -3.15 -13.63
C GLY A 31 -7.66 -4.30 -12.68
N ILE A 32 -6.93 -4.41 -11.58
CA ILE A 32 -7.18 -5.38 -10.52
C ILE A 32 -7.98 -4.69 -9.42
N ALA A 33 -9.11 -5.29 -9.04
CA ALA A 33 -9.92 -4.78 -7.94
C ALA A 33 -9.11 -4.82 -6.64
N LEU A 34 -9.10 -3.73 -5.88
CA LEU A 34 -8.34 -3.64 -4.61
C LEU A 34 -8.76 -4.72 -3.60
N SER A 35 -10.05 -5.09 -3.59
CA SER A 35 -10.56 -6.18 -2.74
C SER A 35 -10.10 -7.58 -3.16
N ALA A 36 -9.57 -7.74 -4.39
CA ALA A 36 -8.99 -9.00 -4.86
C ALA A 36 -7.48 -9.11 -4.53
N CYS A 37 -6.87 -8.03 -4.02
CA CYS A 37 -5.47 -8.01 -3.63
C CYS A 37 -5.30 -8.43 -2.15
N THR A 38 -4.17 -9.07 -1.86
CA THR A 38 -3.71 -9.33 -0.49
C THR A 38 -2.61 -8.35 -0.12
N TYR A 39 -2.76 -7.67 1.01
CA TYR A 39 -1.83 -6.64 1.46
C TYR A 39 -1.10 -7.09 2.72
N VAL A 40 0.22 -6.95 2.72
CA VAL A 40 1.07 -7.28 3.86
C VAL A 40 1.94 -6.06 4.18
N SER A 41 1.88 -5.56 5.40
CA SER A 41 2.81 -4.53 5.87
C SER A 41 3.96 -5.16 6.64
N ASN A 42 5.16 -4.59 6.52
CA ASN A 42 6.29 -4.91 7.39
C ASN A 42 6.20 -4.24 8.78
N GLN A 43 5.22 -3.35 9.00
CA GLN A 43 4.99 -2.68 10.28
C GLN A 43 3.68 -3.15 10.90
N THR A 44 3.72 -3.64 12.14
CA THR A 44 2.52 -4.08 12.88
C THR A 44 1.53 -2.95 13.16
N ASN A 45 2.02 -1.71 13.24
CA ASN A 45 1.21 -0.51 13.43
C ASN A 45 0.62 0.05 12.13
N VAL A 46 0.85 -0.59 10.99
CA VAL A 46 0.31 -0.20 9.68
C VAL A 46 -0.53 -1.33 9.12
N THR A 47 -1.84 -1.11 9.08
CA THR A 47 -2.80 -2.10 8.58
C THR A 47 -3.33 -1.70 7.22
N VAL A 48 -3.61 -2.68 6.37
CA VAL A 48 -4.15 -2.43 5.04
C VAL A 48 -5.38 -3.30 4.81
N ILE A 49 -6.51 -2.67 4.51
CA ILE A 49 -7.79 -3.36 4.27
C ILE A 49 -8.37 -2.82 2.96
N ASN A 50 -8.55 -3.68 1.96
CA ASN A 50 -9.08 -3.31 0.64
C ASN A 50 -8.37 -2.08 0.03
N GLY A 51 -7.03 -2.04 0.13
CA GLY A 51 -6.20 -0.93 -0.36
C GLY A 51 -6.18 0.32 0.53
N LYS A 52 -6.98 0.41 1.59
CA LYS A 52 -6.89 1.50 2.58
C LYS A 52 -5.79 1.21 3.60
N ILE A 53 -4.77 2.05 3.58
CA ILE A 53 -3.62 2.02 4.48
C ILE A 53 -3.93 2.90 5.68
N SER A 54 -3.91 2.32 6.87
CA SER A 54 -4.13 3.04 8.14
C SER A 54 -2.90 2.91 9.02
N VAL A 55 -2.39 4.03 9.49
CA VAL A 55 -1.24 4.10 10.40
C VAL A 55 -1.77 4.38 11.81
N SER A 56 -1.46 3.50 12.77
CA SER A 56 -1.82 3.71 14.18
C SER A 56 -1.26 5.05 14.69
N SER A 57 -1.99 5.72 15.56
CA SER A 57 -1.51 6.92 16.25
C SER A 57 -0.29 6.65 17.15
N SER A 58 -0.09 5.40 17.56
CA SER A 58 1.08 4.94 18.32
C SER A 58 2.28 4.54 17.46
N CYS A 59 2.19 4.68 16.13
CA CYS A 59 3.27 4.29 15.24
C CYS A 59 4.47 5.23 15.40
N THR A 60 5.63 4.67 15.76
CA THR A 60 6.90 5.39 15.89
C THR A 60 7.87 5.14 14.74
N ALA A 61 7.50 4.25 13.81
CA ALA A 61 8.30 4.00 12.60
C ALA A 61 8.24 5.23 11.69
N SER A 62 9.35 5.54 11.02
CA SER A 62 9.41 6.59 9.99
C SER A 62 9.04 6.08 8.60
N THR A 63 9.00 4.76 8.41
CA THR A 63 8.69 4.14 7.11
C THR A 63 8.01 2.78 7.29
N ALA A 64 7.04 2.49 6.44
CA ALA A 64 6.45 1.17 6.25
C ALA A 64 6.48 0.79 4.77
N ILE A 65 6.67 -0.50 4.49
CA ILE A 65 6.60 -1.08 3.15
C ILE A 65 5.40 -2.01 3.14
N ILE A 66 4.54 -1.84 2.15
CA ILE A 66 3.36 -2.66 1.93
C ILE A 66 3.58 -3.46 0.66
N THR A 67 3.57 -4.78 0.79
CA THR A 67 3.55 -5.71 -0.33
C THR A 67 2.12 -5.96 -0.75
N VAL A 68 1.79 -5.63 -2.00
CA VAL A 68 0.50 -5.89 -2.64
C VAL A 68 0.66 -7.13 -3.50
N ASN A 69 -0.08 -8.19 -3.17
CA ASN A 69 -0.06 -9.45 -3.90
C ASN A 69 -1.40 -9.63 -4.62
N TYR A 70 -1.36 -10.07 -5.87
CA TYR A 70 -2.54 -10.45 -6.63
C TYR A 70 -2.21 -11.62 -7.54
N SER A 71 -3.20 -12.46 -7.82
CA SER A 71 -3.07 -13.60 -8.72
C SER A 71 -3.91 -13.38 -9.96
N GLU A 72 -3.32 -13.57 -11.12
CA GLU A 72 -4.03 -13.51 -12.39
C GLU A 72 -3.64 -14.68 -13.27
N GLY A 73 -4.64 -15.41 -13.78
CA GLY A 73 -4.39 -16.64 -14.53
C GLY A 73 -3.57 -17.70 -13.76
N GLY A 74 -3.63 -17.68 -12.41
CA GLY A 74 -2.86 -18.57 -11.54
C GLY A 74 -1.40 -18.15 -11.28
N VAL A 75 -0.94 -17.04 -11.86
CA VAL A 75 0.39 -16.47 -11.61
C VAL A 75 0.30 -15.43 -10.51
N LEU A 76 1.08 -15.61 -9.45
CA LEU A 76 1.19 -14.61 -8.37
C LEU A 76 2.13 -13.49 -8.80
N LYS A 77 1.68 -12.25 -8.63
CA LYS A 77 2.43 -11.02 -8.87
C LYS A 77 2.46 -10.19 -7.59
N TYR A 78 3.51 -9.39 -7.45
CA TYR A 78 3.72 -8.52 -6.30
C TYR A 78 4.15 -7.13 -6.75
N ASP A 79 3.62 -6.13 -6.07
CA ASP A 79 3.99 -4.73 -6.17
C ASP A 79 4.23 -4.20 -4.75
N THR A 80 4.93 -3.06 -4.61
CA THR A 80 5.20 -2.46 -3.30
C THR A 80 4.75 -1.00 -3.22
N VAL A 81 4.25 -0.62 -2.05
CA VAL A 81 3.98 0.78 -1.70
C VAL A 81 4.87 1.16 -0.52
N THR A 82 5.66 2.22 -0.68
CA THR A 82 6.46 2.80 0.40
C THR A 82 5.67 3.91 1.07
N VAL A 83 5.48 3.80 2.38
CA VAL A 83 4.78 4.78 3.21
C VAL A 83 5.80 5.48 4.09
N THR A 84 5.98 6.78 3.89
CA THR A 84 6.72 7.65 4.81
C THR A 84 5.78 8.13 5.91
N ILE A 85 6.22 8.04 7.15
CA ILE A 85 5.46 8.44 8.33
C ILE A 85 6.20 9.62 8.96
N PRO A 86 5.72 10.86 8.76
CA PRO A 86 6.37 12.04 9.30
C PRO A 86 6.27 12.03 10.83
N ALA A 87 7.28 12.58 11.48
CA ALA A 87 7.22 12.83 12.91
C ALA A 87 5.98 13.69 13.24
N PRO A 88 5.31 13.47 14.38
CA PRO A 88 4.26 14.37 14.81
C PRO A 88 4.83 15.78 14.85
N ALA A 89 4.06 16.76 14.37
CA ALA A 89 4.45 18.15 14.48
C ALA A 89 4.70 18.44 15.96
N SER A 90 5.97 18.64 16.32
CA SER A 90 6.34 19.04 17.68
C SER A 90 5.76 20.42 17.87
N GLY A 91 4.62 20.52 18.56
CA GLY A 91 4.09 21.80 19.01
C GLY A 91 5.15 22.47 19.89
N GLY A 92 5.69 23.59 19.39
CA GLY A 92 6.54 24.49 20.16
C GLY A 92 5.73 25.39 21.07
#